data_AF-A0A6J3I001-F1
#
_entry.id   AF-A0A6J3I001-F1
#
_cell.length_a   1.000
_cell.length_b   1.000
_cell.length_c   1.000
_cell.angle_alpha   90.00
_cell.angle_beta   90.00
_cell.angle_gamma   90.00
#
_symmetry.space_group_name_H-M   'P 1'
#
loop_
_entity.id
_entity.type
_entity.pdbx_description
1 polymer ?
#
loop_
_entity_poly.entity_id
_entity_poly.type
_entity_poly.pdbx_seq_one_letter_code
_entity_poly.pdbx_strand_id
1 'polypeptide(L)'
;MTSYSYRQSSSTSSFGGLGGGSVRFGPGVAFRAPSIHGGSGGRGVSVSSARFVSSSSSGGYGGGYGGILAASDGLLAGNEKLTMQNLNDRLASYLDKVRALEAANGELEVKIRDWYQKQGPGPSRDYSHYYKTIQDLRDKILGATIENSRIVLQIDNARLAADDFRTKFETEQALRMSVEADINGLRRVLDELTLARTDLEMQIEGLKEELAYLKKNHEEELSVLRGQVGGQVSVEVDSAPGTDLAKILSDMRSQYEVMAEQNRKDAEAWFTSRTEELNREVAGHREQLQMSNTEVSDLRRTLQGLEIELQSQLSMKAGLEGTLAETEARFGAELAVIQAQISGIEAQLGDVRADSERQNQEYQRLLDVKSRLEQEIATYRSLLEDQEDRYNNLSASKVL
;
A
#
# COMPACT_ATOMS: atom_id res chain seq x y z
N MET A 1 -36.24 -18.70 -2.05
CA MET A 1 -36.77 -17.45 -2.60
C MET A 1 -35.64 -16.44 -2.66
N THR A 2 -35.31 -16.03 -3.89
CA THR A 2 -34.57 -14.82 -4.32
C THR A 2 -33.25 -14.47 -3.61
N SER A 3 -32.13 -15.01 -4.12
CA SER A 3 -30.79 -14.46 -3.91
C SER A 3 -30.45 -13.47 -5.04
N TYR A 4 -30.11 -12.23 -4.69
CA TYR A 4 -29.54 -11.24 -5.61
C TYR A 4 -28.04 -11.12 -5.34
N SER A 5 -27.22 -11.47 -6.33
CA SER A 5 -25.78 -11.20 -6.37
C SER A 5 -25.48 -10.25 -7.51
N TYR A 6 -24.89 -9.09 -7.20
CA TYR A 6 -24.39 -8.13 -8.18
C TYR A 6 -22.85 -8.11 -8.09
N ARG A 7 -22.15 -8.57 -9.14
CA ARG A 7 -20.74 -8.24 -9.38
C ARG A 7 -20.56 -8.03 -10.88
N GLN A 8 -20.26 -6.79 -11.25
CA GLN A 8 -19.74 -6.42 -12.56
C GLN A 8 -18.21 -6.58 -12.56
N SER A 9 -17.73 -7.27 -13.61
CA SER A 9 -16.62 -6.95 -14.52
C SER A 9 -15.48 -6.05 -13.99
N SER A 10 -14.20 -6.32 -14.23
CA SER A 10 -13.54 -6.80 -15.45
C SER A 10 -12.03 -6.77 -15.22
N SER A 11 -11.26 -7.65 -15.86
CA SER A 11 -10.03 -7.26 -16.58
C SER A 11 -9.27 -8.47 -17.13
N THR A 12 -8.96 -8.34 -18.40
CA THR A 12 -8.06 -9.13 -19.26
C THR A 12 -6.62 -9.15 -18.76
N SER A 13 -5.97 -10.32 -18.79
CA SER A 13 -4.52 -10.40 -19.01
C SER A 13 -4.12 -11.70 -19.70
N SER A 14 -3.36 -11.50 -20.78
CA SER A 14 -2.71 -12.49 -21.62
C SER A 14 -1.50 -13.12 -20.93
N PHE A 15 -1.34 -14.42 -21.10
CA PHE A 15 -0.09 -15.17 -20.93
C PHE A 15 -0.06 -16.11 -22.16
N GLY A 16 0.95 -16.16 -23.02
CA GLY A 16 2.38 -16.05 -22.79
C GLY A 16 2.97 -17.39 -23.17
N GLY A 17 3.39 -17.55 -24.43
CA GLY A 17 4.04 -18.77 -24.88
C GLY A 17 4.60 -18.60 -26.28
N LEU A 18 5.93 -18.58 -26.40
CA LEU A 18 6.68 -18.99 -27.59
C LEU A 18 8.17 -19.14 -27.25
N GLY A 19 8.68 -20.36 -27.42
CA GLY A 19 9.83 -20.65 -28.27
C GLY A 19 11.22 -20.34 -27.73
N GLY A 20 11.92 -21.39 -27.27
CA GLY A 20 13.36 -21.37 -27.10
C GLY A 20 14.12 -21.34 -28.44
N GLY A 21 15.21 -20.57 -28.47
CA GLY A 21 16.18 -20.55 -29.56
C GLY A 21 17.53 -20.06 -29.04
N SER A 22 18.54 -20.94 -29.05
CA SER A 22 19.91 -20.66 -28.62
C SER A 22 20.72 -20.07 -29.77
N VAL A 23 21.35 -18.90 -29.56
CA VAL A 23 22.36 -18.33 -30.49
C VAL A 23 23.61 -17.94 -29.70
N ARG A 24 24.77 -18.45 -30.14
CA ARG A 24 26.09 -18.14 -29.58
C ARG A 24 26.61 -16.80 -30.13
N PHE A 25 27.22 -15.97 -29.27
CA PHE A 25 27.89 -14.72 -29.65
C PHE A 25 29.38 -14.76 -29.29
N GLY A 26 30.24 -14.21 -30.16
CA GLY A 26 31.67 -13.95 -29.93
C GLY A 26 31.94 -12.53 -29.39
N PRO A 27 33.16 -12.23 -28.92
CA PRO A 27 33.44 -11.01 -28.16
C PRO A 27 33.74 -9.84 -29.11
N GLY A 28 33.09 -8.68 -28.91
CA GLY A 28 33.48 -7.44 -29.60
C GLY A 28 32.37 -6.49 -30.04
N VAL A 29 31.21 -6.44 -29.37
CA VAL A 29 30.17 -5.45 -29.70
C VAL A 29 29.69 -4.74 -28.44
N ALA A 30 29.87 -3.43 -28.38
CA ALA A 30 29.37 -2.58 -27.31
C ALA A 30 27.85 -2.40 -27.44
N PHE A 31 27.11 -2.73 -26.39
CA PHE A 31 25.67 -2.49 -26.31
C PHE A 31 25.40 -1.09 -25.77
N ARG A 32 24.65 -0.27 -26.52
CA ARG A 32 24.00 0.92 -25.97
C ARG A 32 22.55 0.56 -25.66
N ALA A 33 22.11 0.84 -24.43
CA ALA A 33 20.74 0.57 -24.01
C ALA A 33 19.72 1.40 -24.82
N PRO A 34 18.56 0.84 -25.21
CA PRO A 34 17.53 1.59 -25.90
C PRO A 34 16.84 2.56 -24.93
N SER A 35 16.65 3.81 -25.35
CA SER A 35 15.93 4.83 -24.59
C SER A 35 14.41 4.69 -24.78
N ILE A 36 13.71 4.40 -23.68
CA ILE A 36 12.23 4.42 -23.61
C ILE A 36 11.79 5.83 -23.21
N HIS A 37 10.93 6.45 -24.02
CA HIS A 37 10.17 7.65 -23.63
C HIS A 37 8.72 7.24 -23.38
N GLY A 38 8.27 7.36 -22.13
CA GLY A 38 6.89 7.10 -21.72
C GLY A 38 6.03 8.35 -21.80
N GLY A 39 5.00 8.35 -22.64
CA GLY A 39 3.97 9.39 -22.66
C GLY A 39 2.93 9.15 -21.56
N SER A 40 2.65 10.15 -20.73
CA SER A 40 1.54 10.09 -19.77
C SER A 40 0.22 10.12 -20.56
N GLY A 41 -0.62 9.10 -20.45
CA GLY A 41 -1.94 9.08 -21.10
C GLY A 41 -2.42 7.77 -21.72
N GLY A 42 -1.78 6.63 -21.44
CA GLY A 42 -2.41 5.32 -21.65
C GLY A 42 -2.66 4.87 -23.10
N ARG A 43 -1.96 5.43 -24.10
CA ARG A 43 -1.95 4.88 -25.47
C ARG A 43 -0.56 4.96 -26.11
N GLY A 44 0.04 3.79 -26.36
CA GLY A 44 1.17 3.57 -27.27
C GLY A 44 2.57 3.78 -26.70
N VAL A 45 3.37 2.71 -26.64
CA VAL A 45 4.83 2.78 -26.49
C VAL A 45 5.44 2.63 -27.89
N SER A 46 6.18 3.64 -28.36
CA SER A 46 6.95 3.54 -29.61
C SER A 46 8.41 3.22 -29.29
N VAL A 47 8.89 2.08 -29.79
CA VAL A 47 10.30 1.68 -29.71
C VAL A 47 10.94 1.97 -31.07
N SER A 48 11.87 2.93 -31.12
CA SER A 48 12.70 3.15 -32.31
C SER A 48 13.91 2.22 -32.26
N SER A 49 13.99 1.30 -33.24
CA SER A 49 15.19 0.50 -33.49
C SER A 49 15.99 1.14 -34.62
N ALA A 50 17.23 1.52 -34.36
CA ALA A 50 18.15 1.98 -35.40
C ALA A 50 18.54 0.78 -36.28
N ARG A 51 18.03 0.74 -37.51
CA ARG A 51 18.50 -0.20 -38.53
C ARG A 51 19.76 0.36 -39.16
N PHE A 52 20.87 -0.34 -39.01
CA PHE A 52 22.08 -0.06 -39.78
C PHE A 52 21.84 -0.48 -41.24
N VAL A 53 21.82 0.50 -42.14
CA VAL A 53 21.91 0.28 -43.58
C VAL A 53 23.40 0.25 -43.93
N SER A 54 23.92 -0.92 -44.27
CA SER A 54 25.22 -1.06 -44.90
C SER A 54 25.10 -0.62 -46.37
N SER A 55 25.49 0.62 -46.66
CA SER A 55 25.66 1.10 -48.04
C SER A 55 27.00 0.59 -48.59
N SER A 56 26.94 -0.46 -49.39
CA SER A 56 28.01 -0.83 -50.32
C SER A 56 27.83 -0.04 -51.62
N SER A 57 28.69 0.94 -51.87
CA SER A 57 28.81 1.69 -53.14
C SER A 57 30.27 2.13 -53.27
N SER A 58 31.12 1.36 -53.96
CA SER A 58 31.47 1.51 -55.37
C SER A 58 32.02 2.90 -55.75
N GLY A 59 33.31 2.98 -56.11
CA GLY A 59 33.85 4.15 -56.77
C GLY A 59 35.37 4.30 -56.65
N GLY A 60 36.13 3.46 -57.35
CA GLY A 60 37.59 3.57 -57.42
C GLY A 60 38.14 2.94 -58.69
N TYR A 61 37.86 3.59 -59.84
CA TYR A 61 38.48 3.28 -61.12
C TYR A 61 39.92 3.82 -61.12
N GLY A 62 40.89 2.95 -61.35
CA GLY A 62 42.30 3.29 -61.60
C GLY A 62 42.87 2.35 -62.65
N GLY A 63 42.61 2.64 -63.93
CA GLY A 63 43.18 1.94 -65.07
C GLY A 63 44.29 2.76 -65.71
N GLY A 64 45.47 2.17 -65.89
CA GLY A 64 46.61 2.77 -66.58
C GLY A 64 47.37 1.73 -67.42
N TYR A 65 47.02 1.65 -68.70
CA TYR A 65 47.82 1.17 -69.84
C TYR A 65 47.97 2.41 -70.75
N GLY A 66 49.04 2.78 -71.46
CA GLY A 66 50.18 2.09 -72.07
C GLY A 66 50.25 2.50 -73.56
N GLY A 67 51.43 2.94 -74.07
CA GLY A 67 51.76 3.09 -75.52
C GLY A 67 51.79 4.54 -76.05
N ILE A 68 52.93 5.21 -76.34
CA ILE A 68 53.99 5.07 -77.38
C ILE A 68 53.66 5.79 -78.73
N LEU A 69 54.72 6.38 -79.34
CA LEU A 69 54.91 6.91 -80.72
C LEU A 69 54.88 8.46 -80.79
N ALA A 70 55.76 9.18 -81.48
CA ALA A 70 57.00 8.91 -82.23
C ALA A 70 57.69 10.25 -82.51
N ALA A 71 58.96 10.19 -82.90
CA ALA A 71 59.88 11.29 -83.19
C ALA A 71 59.42 12.30 -84.25
N SER A 72 59.84 13.56 -84.10
CA SER A 72 60.45 14.32 -85.19
C SER A 72 61.34 15.44 -84.66
N ASP A 73 62.59 15.38 -85.11
CA ASP A 73 63.68 16.32 -84.96
C ASP A 73 63.50 17.51 -85.93
N GLY A 74 63.93 18.70 -85.50
CA GLY A 74 64.24 19.85 -86.37
C GLY A 74 63.19 20.96 -86.55
N LEU A 75 63.24 22.02 -85.72
CA LEU A 75 63.21 23.44 -86.17
C LEU A 75 63.48 24.44 -85.01
N LEU A 76 64.75 24.61 -84.63
CA LEU A 76 65.22 25.47 -83.53
C LEU A 76 65.57 26.92 -83.98
N ALA A 77 64.59 27.74 -84.40
CA ALA A 77 64.84 29.18 -84.62
C ALA A 77 63.63 30.14 -84.50
N GLY A 78 62.44 29.69 -84.06
CA GLY A 78 61.24 30.53 -83.90
C GLY A 78 60.54 30.47 -82.53
N ASN A 79 61.13 29.74 -81.58
CA ASN A 79 60.42 29.26 -80.38
C ASN A 79 60.37 30.27 -79.22
N GLU A 80 61.30 31.23 -79.17
CA GLU A 80 61.42 32.15 -78.03
C GLU A 80 60.33 33.24 -78.02
N LYS A 81 59.93 33.73 -79.20
CA LYS A 81 58.86 34.73 -79.34
C LYS A 81 57.47 34.12 -79.08
N LEU A 82 57.22 32.90 -79.56
CA LEU A 82 55.95 32.19 -79.34
C LEU A 82 55.81 31.72 -77.88
N THR A 83 56.90 31.31 -77.24
CA THR A 83 56.88 30.99 -75.80
C THR A 83 56.68 32.25 -74.95
N MET A 84 57.29 33.39 -75.30
CA MET A 84 57.02 34.68 -74.63
C MET A 84 55.59 35.18 -74.86
N GLN A 85 55.02 34.99 -76.05
CA GLN A 85 53.61 35.30 -76.30
C GLN A 85 52.68 34.40 -75.48
N ASN A 86 52.92 33.09 -75.44
CA ASN A 86 52.13 32.16 -74.63
C ASN A 86 52.21 32.47 -73.13
N LEU A 87 53.39 32.85 -72.62
CA LEU A 87 53.53 33.33 -71.24
C LEU A 87 52.77 34.63 -71.00
N ASN A 88 52.84 35.60 -71.92
CA ASN A 88 52.10 36.85 -71.79
C ASN A 88 50.59 36.64 -71.87
N ASP A 89 50.10 35.76 -72.74
CA ASP A 89 48.67 35.40 -72.82
C ASP A 89 48.21 34.67 -71.55
N ARG A 90 49.09 33.85 -70.97
CA ARG A 90 48.84 33.17 -69.68
C ARG A 90 48.86 34.16 -68.52
N LEU A 91 49.71 35.19 -68.57
CA LEU A 91 49.75 36.26 -67.56
C LEU A 91 48.55 37.20 -67.70
N ALA A 92 48.13 37.54 -68.91
CA ALA A 92 46.92 38.31 -69.17
C ALA A 92 45.67 37.57 -68.65
N SER A 93 45.52 36.29 -68.98
CA SER A 93 44.42 35.47 -68.44
C SER A 93 44.50 35.27 -66.92
N TYR A 94 45.71 35.23 -66.32
CA TYR A 94 45.87 35.23 -64.87
C TYR A 94 45.44 36.56 -64.25
N LEU A 95 45.82 37.71 -64.82
CA LEU A 95 45.41 39.02 -64.36
C LEU A 95 43.90 39.23 -64.49
N ASP A 96 43.27 38.77 -65.57
CA ASP A 96 41.82 38.82 -65.74
C ASP A 96 41.12 37.92 -64.71
N LYS A 97 41.70 36.76 -64.39
CA LYS A 97 41.19 35.87 -63.35
C LYS A 97 41.34 36.48 -61.95
N VAL A 98 42.44 37.16 -61.65
CA VAL A 98 42.64 37.88 -60.39
C VAL A 98 41.62 39.00 -60.26
N ARG A 99 41.42 39.82 -61.30
CA ARG A 99 40.39 40.88 -61.30
C ARG A 99 38.98 40.33 -61.11
N ALA A 100 38.64 39.21 -61.74
CA ALA A 100 37.35 38.55 -61.56
C ALA A 100 37.17 38.02 -60.13
N LEU A 101 38.23 37.47 -59.52
CA LEU A 101 38.20 36.99 -58.13
C LEU A 101 38.13 38.16 -57.12
N GLU A 102 38.82 39.26 -57.37
CA GLU A 102 38.73 40.47 -56.55
C GLU A 102 37.31 41.07 -56.59
N ALA A 103 36.69 41.14 -57.77
CA ALA A 103 35.31 41.58 -57.92
C ALA A 103 34.33 40.66 -57.18
N ALA A 104 34.50 39.34 -57.31
CA ALA A 104 33.67 38.35 -56.62
C ALA A 104 33.86 38.40 -55.09
N ASN A 105 35.09 38.61 -54.60
CA ASN A 105 35.35 38.80 -53.17
C ASN A 105 34.70 40.08 -52.65
N GLY A 106 34.78 41.19 -53.38
CA GLY A 106 34.10 42.43 -53.02
C GLY A 106 32.58 42.25 -52.91
N GLU A 107 31.97 41.52 -53.84
CA GLU A 107 30.54 41.22 -53.79
C GLU A 107 30.17 40.31 -52.60
N LEU A 108 31.00 39.30 -52.29
CA LEU A 108 30.80 38.43 -51.14
C LEU A 108 30.94 39.18 -49.81
N GLU A 109 31.90 40.10 -49.68
CA GLU A 109 32.04 40.93 -48.49
C GLU A 109 30.81 41.79 -48.24
N VAL A 110 30.25 42.39 -49.29
CA VAL A 110 29.01 43.19 -49.18
C VAL A 110 27.84 42.30 -48.75
N LYS A 111 27.69 41.11 -49.33
CA LYS A 111 26.65 40.15 -48.93
C LYS A 111 26.80 39.69 -47.48
N ILE A 112 28.04 39.48 -47.01
CA ILE A 112 28.31 39.12 -45.61
C ILE A 112 27.92 40.26 -44.68
N ARG A 113 28.30 41.51 -44.99
CA ARG A 113 27.92 42.69 -44.19
C ARG A 113 26.40 42.86 -44.12
N ASP A 114 25.72 42.77 -45.26
CA ASP A 114 24.26 42.86 -45.33
C ASP A 114 23.57 41.74 -44.55
N TRP A 115 24.13 40.52 -44.58
CA TRP A 115 23.62 39.39 -43.83
C TRP A 115 23.76 39.61 -42.32
N TYR A 116 24.93 40.07 -41.85
CA TYR A 116 25.14 40.41 -40.44
C TYR A 116 24.25 41.56 -39.96
N GLN A 117 23.98 42.55 -40.82
CA GLN A 117 23.11 43.66 -40.46
C GLN A 117 21.63 43.24 -40.37
N LYS A 118 21.20 42.30 -41.23
CA LYS A 118 19.83 41.75 -41.22
C LYS A 118 19.61 40.67 -40.16
N GLN A 119 20.67 39.93 -39.79
CA GLN A 119 20.66 38.85 -38.80
C GLN A 119 21.23 39.27 -37.44
N GLY A 120 21.56 40.55 -37.27
CA GLY A 120 21.93 41.09 -35.97
C GLY A 120 20.84 40.76 -34.95
N PRO A 121 21.17 40.33 -33.71
CA PRO A 121 20.17 40.01 -32.71
C PRO A 121 19.30 41.25 -32.49
N GLY A 122 18.00 41.13 -32.82
CA GLY A 122 17.04 42.19 -32.56
C GLY A 122 16.98 42.54 -31.07
N PRO A 123 16.40 43.70 -30.70
CA PRO A 123 16.27 44.08 -29.30
C PRO A 123 15.58 42.95 -28.52
N SER A 124 16.16 42.58 -27.38
CA SER A 124 15.68 41.51 -26.52
C SER A 124 14.18 41.66 -26.29
N ARG A 125 13.40 40.61 -26.57
CA ARG A 125 11.95 40.63 -26.32
C ARG A 125 11.73 40.82 -24.81
N ASP A 126 10.97 41.83 -24.41
CA ASP A 126 10.73 42.11 -22.99
C ASP A 126 9.75 41.11 -22.37
N TYR A 127 10.27 40.07 -21.70
CA TYR A 127 9.49 39.04 -21.00
C TYR A 127 9.06 39.44 -19.58
N SER A 128 9.30 40.69 -19.15
CA SER A 128 9.09 41.14 -17.76
C SER A 128 7.68 40.91 -17.24
N HIS A 129 6.65 41.02 -18.09
CA HIS A 129 5.26 40.81 -17.68
C HIS A 129 4.93 39.34 -17.38
N TYR A 130 5.57 38.39 -18.07
CA TYR A 130 5.41 36.97 -17.79
C TYR A 130 6.02 36.58 -16.44
N TYR A 131 7.11 37.21 -16.02
CA TYR A 131 7.68 36.93 -14.69
C TYR A 131 6.72 37.33 -13.56
N LYS A 132 6.01 38.46 -13.73
CA LYS A 132 4.99 38.88 -12.76
C LYS A 132 3.82 37.88 -12.69
N THR A 133 3.30 37.44 -13.83
CA THR A 133 2.20 36.46 -13.85
C THR A 133 2.64 35.09 -13.33
N ILE A 134 3.86 34.64 -13.63
CA ILE A 134 4.45 33.41 -13.07
C ILE A 134 4.57 33.52 -11.56
N GLN A 135 5.01 34.66 -11.03
CA GLN A 135 5.12 34.88 -9.59
C GLN A 135 3.74 34.86 -8.92
N ASP A 136 2.76 35.58 -9.46
CA ASP A 136 1.39 35.59 -8.94
C ASP A 136 0.76 34.17 -8.93
N LEU A 137 1.05 33.35 -9.96
CA LEU A 137 0.60 31.97 -10.02
C LEU A 137 1.31 31.08 -8.98
N ARG A 138 2.62 31.26 -8.77
CA ARG A 138 3.37 30.56 -7.73
C ARG A 138 2.83 30.88 -6.34
N ASP A 139 2.56 32.15 -6.06
CA ASP A 139 2.03 32.58 -4.76
C ASP A 139 0.63 32.00 -4.53
N LYS A 140 -0.22 31.94 -5.56
CA LYS A 140 -1.54 31.27 -5.51
C LYS A 140 -1.42 29.77 -5.25
N ILE A 141 -0.47 29.09 -5.91
CA ILE A 141 -0.23 27.66 -5.69
C ILE A 141 0.21 27.43 -4.25
N LEU A 142 1.18 28.20 -3.75
CA LEU A 142 1.65 28.09 -2.37
C LEU A 142 0.53 28.35 -1.36
N GLY A 143 -0.28 29.40 -1.57
CA GLY A 143 -1.46 29.68 -0.74
C GLY A 143 -2.46 28.53 -0.75
N ALA A 144 -2.75 27.96 -1.91
CA ALA A 144 -3.64 26.80 -2.03
C ALA A 144 -3.06 25.55 -1.38
N THR A 145 -1.74 25.32 -1.45
CA THR A 145 -1.07 24.21 -0.76
C THR A 145 -1.17 24.35 0.76
N ILE A 146 -0.93 25.54 1.30
CA ILE A 146 -1.06 25.80 2.74
C ILE A 146 -2.50 25.59 3.20
N GLU A 147 -3.47 26.11 2.46
CA GLU A 147 -4.89 25.94 2.80
C GLU A 147 -5.32 24.47 2.71
N ASN A 148 -4.83 23.73 1.71
CA ASN A 148 -5.07 22.29 1.60
C ASN A 148 -4.52 21.55 2.83
N SER A 149 -3.27 21.82 3.22
CA SER A 149 -2.68 21.24 4.44
C SER A 149 -3.47 21.60 5.69
N ARG A 150 -3.97 22.84 5.81
CA ARG A 150 -4.84 23.26 6.92
C ARG A 150 -6.14 22.46 6.96
N ILE A 151 -6.80 22.27 5.82
CA ILE A 151 -8.04 21.49 5.73
C ILE A 151 -7.78 20.03 6.09
N VAL A 152 -6.67 19.43 5.62
CA VAL A 152 -6.29 18.05 5.98
C VAL A 152 -6.13 17.91 7.50
N LEU A 153 -5.44 18.85 8.16
CA LEU A 153 -5.30 18.84 9.62
C LEU A 153 -6.65 18.97 10.34
N GLN A 154 -7.58 19.79 9.83
CA GLN A 154 -8.93 19.90 10.39
C GLN A 154 -9.73 18.60 10.22
N ILE A 155 -9.59 17.92 9.09
CA ILE A 155 -10.21 16.61 8.84
C ILE A 155 -9.67 15.57 9.83
N ASP A 156 -8.34 15.52 10.01
CA ASP A 156 -7.72 14.57 10.93
C ASP A 156 -8.12 14.86 12.38
N ASN A 157 -8.19 16.13 12.78
CA ASN A 157 -8.68 16.52 14.10
C ASN A 157 -10.15 16.12 14.31
N ALA A 158 -11.02 16.35 13.33
CA ALA A 158 -12.42 15.95 13.40
C ALA A 158 -12.60 14.43 13.45
N ARG A 159 -11.75 13.67 12.74
CA ARG A 159 -11.73 12.20 12.80
C ARG A 159 -11.32 11.70 14.18
N LEU A 160 -10.23 12.22 14.74
CA LEU A 160 -9.79 11.86 16.09
C LEU A 160 -10.87 12.17 17.14
N ALA A 161 -11.53 13.33 17.04
CA ALA A 161 -12.64 13.67 17.93
C ALA A 161 -13.84 12.71 17.77
N ALA A 162 -14.15 12.30 16.54
CA ALA A 162 -15.21 11.33 16.28
C ALA A 162 -14.88 9.95 16.86
N ASP A 163 -13.64 9.48 16.74
CA ASP A 163 -13.18 8.23 17.31
C ASP A 163 -13.17 8.27 18.85
N ASP A 164 -12.79 9.39 19.45
CA ASP A 164 -12.90 9.62 20.90
C ASP A 164 -14.35 9.56 21.38
N PHE A 165 -15.30 10.14 20.64
CA PHE A 165 -16.72 10.03 21.00
C PHE A 165 -17.28 8.63 20.78
N ARG A 166 -16.82 7.94 19.75
CA ARG A 166 -17.21 6.55 19.47
C ARG A 166 -16.79 5.63 20.61
N THR A 167 -15.52 5.69 21.01
CA THR A 167 -15.01 4.87 22.12
C THR A 167 -15.74 5.18 23.43
N LYS A 168 -15.96 6.46 23.75
CA LYS A 168 -16.78 6.87 24.91
C LYS A 168 -18.20 6.30 24.85
N PHE A 169 -18.86 6.39 23.70
CA PHE A 169 -20.19 5.84 23.50
C PHE A 169 -20.22 4.31 23.71
N GLU A 170 -19.26 3.58 23.13
CA GLU A 170 -19.14 2.13 23.30
C GLU A 170 -18.93 1.75 24.78
N THR A 171 -18.09 2.49 25.52
CA THR A 171 -17.89 2.27 26.96
C THR A 171 -19.14 2.56 27.78
N GLU A 172 -19.84 3.67 27.52
CA GLU A 172 -21.06 4.04 28.23
C GLU A 172 -22.20 3.07 27.92
N GLN A 173 -22.30 2.60 26.67
CA GLN A 173 -23.26 1.59 26.27
C GLN A 173 -23.01 0.26 27.01
N ALA A 174 -21.75 -0.17 27.11
CA ALA A 174 -21.38 -1.37 27.86
C ALA A 174 -21.75 -1.25 29.35
N LEU A 175 -21.44 -0.11 29.98
CA LEU A 175 -21.81 0.18 31.36
C LEU A 175 -23.34 0.17 31.55
N ARG A 176 -24.08 0.81 30.64
CA ARG A 176 -25.55 0.80 30.67
C ARG A 176 -26.09 -0.62 30.59
N MET A 177 -25.61 -1.45 29.67
CA MET A 177 -26.07 -2.84 29.55
C MET A 177 -25.77 -3.66 30.82
N SER A 178 -24.62 -3.44 31.45
CA SER A 178 -24.29 -4.06 32.74
C SER A 178 -25.28 -3.66 33.83
N VAL A 179 -25.56 -2.36 33.96
CA VAL A 179 -26.52 -1.85 34.96
C VAL A 179 -27.94 -2.35 34.68
N GLU A 180 -28.35 -2.44 33.41
CA GLU A 180 -29.64 -3.03 33.04
C GLU A 180 -29.73 -4.52 33.40
N ALA A 181 -28.65 -5.28 33.21
CA ALA A 181 -28.57 -6.66 33.64
C ALA A 181 -28.70 -6.78 35.17
N ASP A 182 -28.00 -5.93 35.93
CA ASP A 182 -28.08 -5.88 37.39
C ASP A 182 -29.49 -5.53 37.87
N ILE A 183 -30.15 -4.53 37.26
CA ILE A 183 -31.54 -4.17 37.57
C ILE A 183 -32.49 -5.35 37.31
N ASN A 184 -32.32 -6.05 36.19
CA ASN A 184 -33.14 -7.23 35.89
C ASN A 184 -32.88 -8.38 36.88
N GLY A 185 -31.64 -8.56 37.33
CA GLY A 185 -31.29 -9.48 38.41
C GLY A 185 -31.97 -9.11 39.73
N LEU A 186 -31.88 -7.85 40.14
CA LEU A 186 -32.54 -7.35 41.36
C LEU A 186 -34.06 -7.49 41.31
N ARG A 187 -34.68 -7.31 40.14
CA ARG A 187 -36.12 -7.57 39.95
C ARG A 187 -36.48 -9.03 40.18
N ARG A 188 -35.68 -9.97 39.67
CA ARG A 188 -35.88 -11.41 39.95
C ARG A 188 -35.77 -11.72 41.43
N VAL A 189 -34.74 -11.19 42.10
CA VAL A 189 -34.57 -11.37 43.55
C VAL A 189 -35.76 -10.79 44.33
N LEU A 190 -36.28 -9.63 43.91
CA LEU A 190 -37.49 -9.05 44.51
C LEU A 190 -38.71 -9.97 44.34
N ASP A 191 -38.91 -10.55 43.15
CA ASP A 191 -40.00 -11.49 42.88
C ASP A 191 -39.86 -12.75 43.73
N GLU A 192 -38.66 -13.32 43.83
CA GLU A 192 -38.35 -14.48 44.69
C GLU A 192 -38.62 -14.19 46.17
N LEU A 193 -38.17 -13.03 46.68
CA LEU A 193 -38.44 -12.61 48.05
C LEU A 193 -39.93 -12.37 48.30
N THR A 194 -40.66 -11.89 47.29
CA THR A 194 -42.11 -11.68 47.38
C THR A 194 -42.83 -13.02 47.49
N LEU A 195 -42.45 -14.01 46.68
CA LEU A 195 -42.99 -15.37 46.77
C LEU A 195 -42.67 -16.02 48.12
N ALA A 196 -41.42 -15.91 48.59
CA ALA A 196 -41.02 -16.44 49.90
C ALA A 196 -41.80 -15.77 51.05
N ARG A 197 -42.07 -14.47 50.94
CA ARG A 197 -42.94 -13.75 51.90
C ARG A 197 -44.36 -14.31 51.88
N THR A 198 -44.97 -14.49 50.71
CA THR A 198 -46.34 -15.02 50.62
C THR A 198 -46.44 -16.45 51.16
N ASP A 199 -45.42 -17.29 50.91
CA ASP A 199 -45.36 -18.65 51.45
C ASP A 199 -45.30 -18.65 52.98
N LEU A 200 -44.45 -17.79 53.56
CA LEU A 200 -44.36 -17.63 55.01
C LEU A 200 -45.66 -17.05 55.61
N GLU A 201 -46.32 -16.11 54.93
CA GLU A 201 -47.62 -15.59 55.35
C GLU A 201 -48.70 -16.68 55.36
N MET A 202 -48.71 -17.55 54.34
CA MET A 202 -49.62 -18.69 54.27
C MET A 202 -49.34 -19.72 55.37
N GLN A 203 -48.08 -20.02 55.67
CA GLN A 203 -47.70 -20.88 56.79
C GLN A 203 -48.13 -20.29 58.15
N ILE A 204 -47.95 -18.98 58.34
CA ILE A 204 -48.39 -18.29 59.56
C ILE A 204 -49.91 -18.40 59.71
N GLU A 205 -50.67 -18.19 58.64
CA GLU A 205 -52.13 -18.28 58.70
C GLU A 205 -52.60 -19.72 58.96
N GLY A 206 -52.01 -20.71 58.29
CA GLY A 206 -52.29 -22.13 58.56
C GLY A 206 -52.02 -22.52 60.02
N LEU A 207 -50.89 -22.08 60.59
CA LEU A 207 -50.59 -22.32 62.02
C LEU A 207 -51.58 -21.61 62.96
N LYS A 208 -52.10 -20.43 62.60
CA LYS A 208 -53.15 -19.77 63.39
C LYS A 208 -54.47 -20.53 63.33
N GLU A 209 -54.84 -21.04 62.15
CA GLU A 209 -56.04 -21.86 61.97
C GLU A 209 -55.94 -23.16 62.78
N GLU A 210 -54.80 -23.85 62.73
CA GLU A 210 -54.53 -25.04 63.56
C GLU A 210 -54.65 -24.73 65.05
N LEU A 211 -54.07 -23.61 65.49
CA LEU A 211 -54.14 -23.18 66.88
C LEU A 211 -55.59 -22.88 67.31
N ALA A 212 -56.36 -22.21 66.45
CA ALA A 212 -57.78 -21.95 66.67
C ALA A 212 -58.60 -23.25 66.73
N TYR A 213 -58.32 -24.19 65.82
CA TYR A 213 -58.95 -25.50 65.79
C TYR A 213 -58.66 -26.29 67.07
N LEU A 214 -57.40 -26.38 67.50
CA LEU A 214 -56.98 -27.02 68.75
C LEU A 214 -57.66 -26.41 69.98
N LYS A 215 -57.76 -25.07 70.05
CA LYS A 215 -58.47 -24.39 71.14
C LYS A 215 -59.95 -24.74 71.17
N LYS A 216 -60.61 -24.71 70.01
CA LYS A 216 -62.03 -25.06 69.90
C LYS A 216 -62.28 -26.53 70.27
N ASN A 217 -61.44 -27.45 69.80
CA ASN A 217 -61.53 -28.87 70.16
C ASN A 217 -61.37 -29.07 71.66
N HIS A 218 -60.40 -28.40 72.28
CA HIS A 218 -60.21 -28.47 73.72
C HIS A 218 -61.41 -27.91 74.50
N GLU A 219 -62.01 -26.81 74.02
CA GLU A 219 -63.21 -26.22 74.63
C GLU A 219 -64.43 -27.14 74.49
N GLU A 220 -64.60 -27.80 73.36
CA GLU A 220 -65.62 -28.83 73.13
C GLU A 220 -65.39 -30.06 74.01
N GLU A 221 -64.17 -30.58 74.13
CA GLU A 221 -63.82 -31.69 75.01
C GLU A 221 -64.09 -31.35 76.48
N LEU A 222 -63.73 -30.14 76.92
CA LEU A 222 -64.06 -29.65 78.27
C LEU A 222 -65.57 -29.53 78.47
N SER A 223 -66.32 -29.08 77.46
CA SER A 223 -67.79 -29.02 77.50
C SER A 223 -68.41 -30.42 77.60
N VAL A 224 -67.89 -31.39 76.85
CA VAL A 224 -68.31 -32.80 76.89
C VAL A 224 -67.98 -33.41 78.24
N LEU A 225 -66.75 -33.25 78.75
CA LEU A 225 -66.37 -33.72 80.09
C LEU A 225 -67.24 -33.08 81.17
N ARG A 226 -67.58 -31.79 81.03
CA ARG A 226 -68.51 -31.08 81.92
C ARG A 226 -69.94 -31.62 81.82
N GLY A 227 -70.39 -32.00 80.63
CA GLY A 227 -71.68 -32.67 80.41
C GLY A 227 -71.71 -34.12 80.93
N GLN A 228 -70.57 -34.82 80.85
CA GLN A 228 -70.42 -36.20 81.29
C GLN A 228 -70.40 -36.35 82.82
N VAL A 229 -70.10 -35.27 83.55
CA VAL A 229 -70.26 -35.19 85.01
C VAL A 229 -71.75 -35.05 85.43
N GLY A 230 -72.68 -34.87 84.48
CA GLY A 230 -74.12 -34.64 84.77
C GLY A 230 -75.11 -35.59 84.10
N GLY A 231 -74.68 -36.73 83.52
CA GLY A 231 -75.55 -37.60 82.72
C GLY A 231 -75.56 -39.05 83.18
N GLN A 232 -76.51 -39.42 84.03
CA GLN A 232 -76.88 -40.82 84.25
C GLN A 232 -77.64 -41.32 83.02
N VAL A 233 -76.95 -42.04 82.13
CA VAL A 233 -77.53 -42.63 80.91
C VAL A 233 -78.30 -43.90 81.30
N SER A 234 -79.62 -43.76 81.39
CA SER A 234 -80.57 -44.88 81.45
C SER A 234 -80.67 -45.53 80.07
N VAL A 235 -80.44 -46.83 80.05
CA VAL A 235 -80.57 -47.70 78.87
C VAL A 235 -82.00 -48.22 78.84
N GLU A 236 -82.81 -47.76 77.88
CA GLU A 236 -84.11 -48.37 77.58
C GLU A 236 -84.02 -49.02 76.20
N VAL A 237 -84.08 -50.35 76.23
CA VAL A 237 -84.05 -51.25 75.08
C VAL A 237 -85.48 -51.33 74.54
N ASP A 238 -85.76 -50.61 73.45
CA ASP A 238 -86.99 -50.79 72.67
C ASP A 238 -86.73 -51.77 71.51
N SER A 239 -87.19 -53.01 71.67
CA SER A 239 -87.13 -54.06 70.66
C SER A 239 -88.28 -53.91 69.67
N ALA A 240 -88.06 -53.11 68.64
CA ALA A 240 -88.91 -53.05 67.46
C ALA A 240 -88.75 -54.33 66.60
N PRO A 241 -89.80 -54.72 65.83
CA PRO A 241 -90.03 -56.10 65.38
C PRO A 241 -89.03 -56.57 64.31
N GLY A 242 -88.76 -57.89 64.34
CA GLY A 242 -87.76 -58.62 63.56
C GLY A 242 -87.35 -57.97 62.23
N THR A 243 -86.21 -57.30 62.26
CA THR A 243 -85.57 -56.76 61.07
C THR A 243 -85.15 -57.92 60.19
N ASP A 244 -85.60 -57.90 58.94
CA ASP A 244 -85.31 -58.93 57.95
C ASP A 244 -83.79 -59.05 57.76
N LEU A 245 -83.19 -60.04 58.44
CA LEU A 245 -81.74 -60.26 58.46
C LEU A 245 -81.18 -60.46 57.06
N ALA A 246 -81.99 -61.02 56.16
CA ALA A 246 -81.63 -61.19 54.75
C ALA A 246 -81.50 -59.83 54.05
N LYS A 247 -82.37 -58.87 54.36
CA LYS A 247 -82.30 -57.49 53.84
C LYS A 247 -81.09 -56.75 54.40
N ILE A 248 -80.81 -56.85 55.71
CA ILE A 248 -79.62 -56.22 56.31
C ILE A 248 -78.31 -56.82 55.77
N LEU A 249 -78.23 -58.14 55.62
CA LEU A 249 -77.05 -58.80 55.04
C LEU A 249 -76.89 -58.43 53.55
N SER A 250 -77.99 -58.27 52.81
CA SER A 250 -77.98 -57.77 51.43
C SER A 250 -77.55 -56.30 51.35
N ASP A 251 -78.04 -55.45 52.25
CA ASP A 251 -77.67 -54.03 52.33
C ASP A 251 -76.20 -53.86 52.74
N MET A 252 -75.70 -54.66 53.69
CA MET A 252 -74.28 -54.69 54.04
C MET A 252 -73.41 -55.15 52.86
N ARG A 253 -73.82 -56.22 52.14
CA ARG A 253 -73.10 -56.64 50.92
C ARG A 253 -73.08 -55.53 49.87
N SER A 254 -74.22 -54.89 49.63
CA SER A 254 -74.34 -53.75 48.71
C SER A 254 -73.42 -52.60 49.12
N GLN A 255 -73.37 -52.24 50.41
CA GLN A 255 -72.46 -51.20 50.92
C GLN A 255 -70.98 -51.59 50.75
N TYR A 256 -70.60 -52.83 51.04
CA TYR A 256 -69.23 -53.31 50.82
C TYR A 256 -68.86 -53.36 49.34
N GLU A 257 -69.79 -53.72 48.46
CA GLU A 257 -69.59 -53.74 47.02
C GLU A 257 -69.41 -52.32 46.47
N VAL A 258 -70.21 -51.36 46.94
CA VAL A 258 -70.04 -49.93 46.63
C VAL A 258 -68.70 -49.39 47.16
N MET A 259 -68.31 -49.73 48.40
CA MET A 259 -67.02 -49.30 48.96
C MET A 259 -65.83 -49.93 48.24
N ALA A 260 -65.90 -51.21 47.88
CA ALA A 260 -64.84 -51.89 47.14
C ALA A 260 -64.70 -51.29 45.73
N GLU A 261 -65.82 -51.01 45.07
CA GLU A 261 -65.86 -50.37 43.76
C GLU A 261 -65.36 -48.92 43.81
N GLN A 262 -65.69 -48.18 44.87
CA GLN A 262 -65.18 -46.83 45.11
C GLN A 262 -63.66 -46.84 45.36
N ASN A 263 -63.17 -47.72 46.24
CA ASN A 263 -61.74 -47.89 46.48
C ASN A 263 -60.97 -48.29 45.21
N ARG A 264 -61.55 -49.14 44.36
CA ARG A 264 -60.96 -49.51 43.07
C ARG A 264 -60.85 -48.30 42.15
N LYS A 265 -61.91 -47.50 42.03
CA LYS A 265 -61.93 -46.27 41.23
C LYS A 265 -60.95 -45.22 41.78
N ASP A 266 -60.88 -45.03 43.09
CA ASP A 266 -59.98 -44.07 43.72
C ASP A 266 -58.51 -44.48 43.54
N ALA A 267 -58.20 -45.79 43.63
CA ALA A 267 -56.88 -46.30 43.31
C ALA A 267 -56.53 -46.08 41.82
N GLU A 268 -57.44 -46.38 40.90
CA GLU A 268 -57.25 -46.14 39.46
C GLU A 268 -57.04 -44.65 39.15
N ALA A 269 -57.83 -43.77 39.77
CA ALA A 269 -57.71 -42.31 39.65
C ALA A 269 -56.37 -41.81 40.21
N TRP A 270 -55.94 -42.34 41.35
CA TRP A 270 -54.64 -42.01 41.94
C TRP A 270 -53.48 -42.46 41.06
N PHE A 271 -53.51 -43.69 40.54
CA PHE A 271 -52.47 -44.19 39.63
C PHE A 271 -52.41 -43.42 38.32
N THR A 272 -53.56 -43.10 37.72
CA THR A 272 -53.63 -42.30 36.49
C THR A 272 -53.10 -40.89 36.73
N SER A 273 -53.52 -40.22 37.80
CA SER A 273 -53.01 -38.90 38.18
C SER A 273 -51.49 -38.91 38.37
N ARG A 274 -50.94 -39.89 39.11
CA ARG A 274 -49.49 -39.97 39.35
C ARG A 274 -48.70 -40.29 38.08
N THR A 275 -49.26 -41.12 37.20
CA THR A 275 -48.63 -41.45 35.91
C THR A 275 -48.64 -40.25 34.97
N GLU A 276 -49.71 -39.46 34.96
CA GLU A 276 -49.78 -38.22 34.20
C GLU A 276 -48.78 -37.16 34.70
N GLU A 277 -48.64 -37.01 36.01
CA GLU A 277 -47.65 -36.10 36.62
C GLU A 277 -46.22 -36.50 36.23
N LEU A 278 -45.87 -37.78 36.38
CA LEU A 278 -44.56 -38.31 35.98
C LEU A 278 -44.32 -38.11 34.47
N ASN A 279 -45.33 -38.33 33.63
CA ASN A 279 -45.21 -38.09 32.19
C ASN A 279 -44.99 -36.60 31.87
N ARG A 280 -45.63 -35.67 32.60
CA ARG A 280 -45.37 -34.23 32.44
C ARG A 280 -43.94 -33.86 32.85
N GLU A 281 -43.45 -34.39 33.98
CA GLU A 281 -42.07 -34.17 34.43
C GLU A 281 -41.05 -34.72 33.43
N VAL A 282 -41.25 -35.96 32.94
CA VAL A 282 -40.37 -36.58 31.94
C VAL A 282 -40.38 -35.80 30.63
N ALA A 283 -41.54 -35.30 30.18
CA ALA A 283 -41.63 -34.44 29.01
C ALA A 283 -40.84 -33.13 29.22
N GLY A 284 -41.00 -32.46 30.36
CA GLY A 284 -40.26 -31.25 30.71
C GLY A 284 -38.74 -31.47 30.75
N HIS A 285 -38.28 -32.54 31.41
CA HIS A 285 -36.86 -32.89 31.43
C HIS A 285 -36.33 -33.22 30.04
N ARG A 286 -37.12 -33.90 29.19
CA ARG A 286 -36.74 -34.22 27.80
C ARG A 286 -36.59 -32.94 26.97
N GLU A 287 -37.50 -31.99 27.11
CA GLU A 287 -37.43 -30.68 26.44
C GLU A 287 -36.20 -29.89 26.89
N GLN A 288 -35.95 -29.80 28.19
CA GLN A 288 -34.75 -29.15 28.74
C GLN A 288 -33.45 -29.79 28.20
N LEU A 289 -33.40 -31.11 28.15
CA LEU A 289 -32.25 -31.86 27.65
C LEU A 289 -32.07 -31.66 26.13
N GLN A 290 -33.17 -31.51 25.38
CA GLN A 290 -33.12 -31.16 23.96
C GLN A 290 -32.61 -29.74 23.75
N MET A 291 -33.10 -28.76 24.52
CA MET A 291 -32.64 -27.36 24.45
C MET A 291 -31.15 -27.23 24.78
N SER A 292 -30.71 -27.89 25.85
CA SER A 292 -29.29 -27.92 26.23
C SER A 292 -28.42 -28.55 25.14
N ASN A 293 -28.88 -29.64 24.51
CA ASN A 293 -28.16 -30.23 23.38
C ASN A 293 -28.07 -29.29 22.17
N THR A 294 -29.13 -28.53 21.86
CA THR A 294 -29.07 -27.54 20.77
C THR A 294 -28.11 -26.40 21.10
N GLU A 295 -28.12 -25.89 22.34
CA GLU A 295 -27.19 -24.85 22.79
C GLU A 295 -25.74 -25.32 22.72
N VAL A 296 -25.44 -26.54 23.19
CA VAL A 296 -24.10 -27.14 23.06
C VAL A 296 -23.69 -27.29 21.59
N SER A 297 -24.63 -27.65 20.70
CA SER A 297 -24.37 -27.75 19.26
C SER A 297 -24.02 -26.39 18.65
N ASP A 298 -24.74 -25.33 19.02
CA ASP A 298 -24.52 -23.98 18.52
C ASP A 298 -23.24 -23.35 19.08
N LEU A 299 -22.93 -23.59 20.36
CA LEU A 299 -21.65 -23.21 20.95
C LEU A 299 -20.47 -23.93 20.26
N ARG A 300 -20.63 -25.20 19.89
CA ARG A 300 -19.60 -25.91 19.11
C ARG A 300 -19.42 -25.33 17.71
N ARG A 301 -20.51 -24.97 17.02
CA ARG A 301 -20.44 -24.33 15.69
C ARG A 301 -19.77 -22.96 15.76
N THR A 302 -20.11 -22.15 16.76
CA THR A 302 -19.50 -20.82 16.94
C THR A 302 -18.02 -20.93 17.29
N LEU A 303 -17.63 -21.87 18.17
CA LEU A 303 -16.23 -22.15 18.47
C LEU A 303 -15.45 -22.54 17.22
N GLN A 304 -15.97 -23.47 16.41
CA GLN A 304 -15.33 -23.85 15.15
C GLN A 304 -15.21 -22.67 14.17
N GLY A 305 -16.23 -21.82 14.08
CA GLY A 305 -16.19 -20.60 13.27
C GLY A 305 -15.10 -19.63 13.72
N LEU A 306 -14.98 -19.41 15.03
CA LEU A 306 -13.93 -18.57 15.62
C LEU A 306 -12.52 -19.16 15.43
N GLU A 307 -12.39 -20.47 15.51
CA GLU A 307 -11.11 -21.15 15.28
C GLU A 307 -10.66 -21.03 13.81
N ILE A 308 -11.58 -21.16 12.85
CA ILE A 308 -11.29 -20.92 11.43
C ILE A 308 -10.90 -19.46 11.19
N GLU A 309 -11.62 -18.50 11.78
CA GLU A 309 -11.27 -17.09 11.68
C GLU A 309 -9.88 -16.82 12.25
N LEU A 310 -9.56 -17.39 13.41
CA LEU A 310 -8.22 -17.29 14.00
C LEU A 310 -7.13 -17.83 13.06
N GLN A 311 -7.33 -19.00 12.45
CA GLN A 311 -6.37 -19.57 11.50
C GLN A 311 -6.24 -18.72 10.23
N SER A 312 -7.34 -18.14 9.75
CA SER A 312 -7.35 -17.20 8.62
C SER A 312 -6.52 -15.95 8.94
N GLN A 313 -6.75 -15.35 10.11
CA GLN A 313 -6.03 -14.16 10.57
C GLN A 313 -4.53 -14.45 10.76
N LEU A 314 -4.16 -15.61 11.33
CA LEU A 314 -2.77 -16.03 11.45
C LEU A 314 -2.09 -16.20 10.08
N SER A 315 -2.81 -16.78 9.11
CA SER A 315 -2.31 -16.95 7.74
C SER A 315 -2.13 -15.59 7.04
N MET A 316 -3.08 -14.67 7.22
CA MET A 316 -2.99 -13.30 6.71
C MET A 316 -1.81 -12.54 7.32
N LYS A 317 -1.64 -12.63 8.64
CA LYS A 317 -0.50 -12.05 9.35
C LYS A 317 0.83 -12.56 8.79
N ALA A 318 0.99 -13.88 8.67
CA ALA A 318 2.21 -14.48 8.13
C ALA A 318 2.49 -14.02 6.70
N GLY A 319 1.45 -13.87 5.87
CA GLY A 319 1.56 -13.31 4.52
C GLY A 319 2.03 -11.86 4.51
N LEU A 320 1.49 -11.02 5.40
CA LEU A 320 1.90 -9.61 5.53
C LEU A 320 3.32 -9.45 6.08
N GLU A 321 3.72 -10.26 7.06
CA GLU A 321 5.09 -10.29 7.57
C GLU A 321 6.08 -10.72 6.47
N GLY A 322 5.70 -11.69 5.65
CA GLY A 322 6.48 -12.13 4.49
C GLY A 322 6.66 -11.05 3.44
N THR A 323 5.58 -10.34 3.06
CA THR A 323 5.69 -9.24 2.08
C THR A 323 6.49 -8.06 2.63
N LEU A 324 6.34 -7.75 3.92
CA LEU A 324 7.18 -6.74 4.58
C LEU A 324 8.66 -7.12 4.48
N ALA A 325 9.04 -8.32 4.90
CA ALA A 325 10.42 -8.79 4.84
C ALA A 325 10.99 -8.79 3.40
N GLU A 326 10.19 -9.18 2.41
CA GLU A 326 10.59 -9.14 0.99
C GLU A 326 10.82 -7.69 0.52
N THR A 327 9.92 -6.76 0.88
CA THR A 327 10.08 -5.35 0.51
C THR A 327 11.30 -4.72 1.19
N GLU A 328 11.53 -4.99 2.47
CA GLU A 328 12.70 -4.53 3.20
C GLU A 328 13.99 -5.07 2.59
N ALA A 329 14.04 -6.37 2.26
CA ALA A 329 15.19 -6.99 1.61
C ALA A 329 15.47 -6.37 0.23
N ARG A 330 14.42 -6.13 -0.56
CA ARG A 330 14.53 -5.50 -1.88
C ARG A 330 15.05 -4.07 -1.77
N PHE A 331 14.47 -3.24 -0.91
CA PHE A 331 14.94 -1.86 -0.71
C PHE A 331 16.34 -1.82 -0.09
N GLY A 332 16.68 -2.74 0.80
CA GLY A 332 18.03 -2.89 1.32
C GLY A 332 19.05 -3.19 0.22
N ALA A 333 18.70 -4.06 -0.74
CA ALA A 333 19.55 -4.35 -1.90
C ALA A 333 19.68 -3.14 -2.84
N GLU A 334 18.58 -2.43 -3.12
CA GLU A 334 18.59 -1.20 -3.94
C GLU A 334 19.47 -0.11 -3.30
N LEU A 335 19.36 0.09 -1.98
CA LEU A 335 20.22 1.01 -1.22
C LEU A 335 21.69 0.61 -1.26
N ALA A 336 22.01 -0.69 -1.14
CA ALA A 336 23.38 -1.17 -1.23
C ALA A 336 24.00 -0.91 -2.61
N VAL A 337 23.22 -1.06 -3.69
CA VAL A 337 23.67 -0.73 -5.05
C VAL A 337 23.93 0.77 -5.21
N ILE A 338 23.03 1.62 -4.71
CA ILE A 338 23.23 3.08 -4.74
C ILE A 338 24.47 3.48 -3.94
N GLN A 339 24.65 2.91 -2.74
CA GLN A 339 25.82 3.17 -1.91
C GLN A 339 27.12 2.77 -2.62
N ALA A 340 27.15 1.63 -3.31
CA ALA A 340 28.30 1.20 -4.09
C ALA A 340 28.61 2.16 -5.27
N GLN A 341 27.58 2.70 -5.92
CA GLN A 341 27.75 3.71 -6.98
C GLN A 341 28.32 5.02 -6.42
N ILE A 342 27.81 5.48 -5.27
CA ILE A 342 28.32 6.67 -4.58
C ILE A 342 29.79 6.47 -4.24
N SER A 343 30.16 5.37 -3.58
CA SER A 343 31.56 5.07 -3.25
C SER A 343 32.45 5.03 -4.49
N GLY A 344 31.95 4.49 -5.62
CA GLY A 344 32.68 4.45 -6.88
C GLY A 344 32.93 5.85 -7.47
N ILE A 345 31.93 6.73 -7.45
CA ILE A 345 32.06 8.12 -7.94
C ILE A 345 32.96 8.93 -7.01
N GLU A 346 32.85 8.75 -5.70
CA GLU A 346 33.73 9.39 -4.72
C GLU A 346 35.19 9.01 -4.93
N ALA A 347 35.47 7.73 -5.21
CA ALA A 347 36.82 7.27 -5.55
C ALA A 347 37.33 7.92 -6.84
N GLN A 348 36.53 7.93 -7.92
CA GLN A 348 36.89 8.60 -9.18
C GLN A 348 37.15 10.10 -8.99
N LEU A 349 36.35 10.77 -8.16
CA LEU A 349 36.57 12.18 -7.84
C LEU A 349 37.89 12.39 -7.08
N GLY A 350 38.23 11.48 -6.17
CA GLY A 350 39.52 11.44 -5.49
C GLY A 350 40.69 11.31 -6.46
N ASP A 351 40.61 10.37 -7.40
CA ASP A 351 41.65 10.16 -8.43
C ASP A 351 41.85 11.39 -9.31
N VAL A 352 40.77 12.00 -9.81
CA VAL A 352 40.84 13.20 -10.65
C VAL A 352 41.45 14.39 -9.88
N ARG A 353 41.13 14.54 -8.60
CA ARG A 353 41.74 15.58 -7.75
C ARG A 353 43.24 15.33 -7.58
N ALA A 354 43.65 14.10 -7.28
CA ALA A 354 45.06 13.73 -7.13
C ALA A 354 45.84 13.94 -8.43
N ASP A 355 45.27 13.59 -9.58
CA ASP A 355 45.89 13.83 -10.88
C ASP A 355 45.96 15.32 -11.24
N SER A 356 44.92 16.10 -10.90
CA SER A 356 44.94 17.56 -11.07
C SER A 356 46.02 18.23 -10.21
N GLU A 357 46.17 17.81 -8.96
CA GLU A 357 47.25 18.26 -8.07
C GLU A 357 48.63 17.90 -8.63
N ARG A 358 48.80 16.67 -9.14
CA ARG A 358 50.06 16.23 -9.77
C ARG A 358 50.40 17.08 -11.00
N GLN A 359 49.43 17.29 -11.89
CA GLN A 359 49.62 18.15 -13.06
C GLN A 359 49.98 19.58 -12.65
N ASN A 360 49.30 20.14 -11.65
CA ASN A 360 49.62 21.48 -11.15
C ASN A 360 51.06 21.57 -10.63
N GLN A 361 51.53 20.56 -9.88
CA GLN A 361 52.93 20.50 -9.44
C GLN A 361 53.91 20.40 -10.62
N GLU A 362 53.61 19.63 -11.66
CA GLU A 362 54.42 19.55 -12.88
C GLU A 362 54.45 20.89 -13.64
N TYR A 363 53.30 21.57 -13.75
CA TYR A 363 53.20 22.90 -14.34
C TYR A 363 54.05 23.93 -13.59
N GLN A 364 54.03 23.93 -12.25
CA GLN A 364 54.89 24.80 -11.44
C GLN A 364 56.37 24.54 -11.71
N ARG A 365 56.80 23.26 -11.73
CA ARG A 365 58.19 22.91 -12.06
C ARG A 365 58.59 23.37 -13.46
N LEU A 366 57.71 23.23 -14.45
CA LEU A 366 57.99 23.67 -15.82
C LEU A 366 58.08 25.20 -15.90
N LEU A 367 57.25 25.91 -15.14
CA LEU A 367 57.29 27.37 -15.04
C LEU A 367 58.59 27.86 -14.40
N ASP A 368 59.08 27.17 -13.36
CA ASP A 368 60.39 27.45 -12.74
C ASP A 368 61.54 27.26 -13.76
N VAL A 369 61.53 26.15 -14.51
CA VAL A 369 62.54 25.88 -15.56
C VAL A 369 62.46 26.94 -16.67
N LYS A 370 61.26 27.29 -17.12
CA LYS A 370 61.04 28.35 -18.11
C LYS A 370 61.63 29.68 -17.62
N SER A 371 61.33 30.07 -16.39
CA SER A 371 61.85 31.31 -15.80
C SER A 371 63.38 31.32 -15.76
N ARG A 372 64.00 30.19 -15.40
CA ARG A 372 65.46 30.04 -15.42
C ARG A 372 66.04 30.14 -16.84
N LEU A 373 65.44 29.48 -17.83
CA LEU A 373 65.88 29.56 -19.22
C LEU A 373 65.72 30.97 -19.80
N GLU A 374 64.64 31.69 -19.43
CA GLU A 374 64.45 33.08 -19.81
C GLU A 374 65.55 33.99 -19.24
N GLN A 375 65.98 33.75 -18.00
CA GLN A 375 67.14 34.43 -17.40
C GLN A 375 68.43 34.11 -18.17
N GLU A 376 68.69 32.83 -18.49
CA GLU A 376 69.87 32.42 -19.27
C GLU A 376 69.86 33.09 -20.66
N ILE A 377 68.74 33.09 -21.38
CA ILE A 377 68.61 33.77 -22.68
C ILE A 377 68.85 35.27 -22.53
N ALA A 378 68.34 35.92 -21.49
CA ALA A 378 68.59 37.34 -21.24
C ALA A 378 70.09 37.61 -21.03
N THR A 379 70.79 36.75 -20.28
CA THR A 379 72.24 36.85 -20.11
C THR A 379 73.00 36.62 -21.43
N TYR A 380 72.59 35.63 -22.23
CA TYR A 380 73.20 35.39 -23.55
C TYR A 380 73.00 36.55 -24.51
N ARG A 381 71.80 37.18 -24.53
CA ARG A 381 71.53 38.37 -25.34
C ARG A 381 72.43 39.53 -24.94
N SER A 382 72.55 39.82 -23.65
CA SER A 382 73.43 40.88 -23.14
C SER A 382 74.90 40.64 -23.51
N LEU A 383 75.38 39.39 -23.42
CA LEU A 383 76.76 39.07 -23.82
C LEU A 383 76.99 39.23 -25.33
N LEU A 384 75.99 38.90 -26.15
CA LEU A 384 76.04 39.07 -27.60
C LEU A 384 76.07 40.56 -27.97
N GLU A 385 75.20 41.36 -27.36
CA GLU A 385 75.18 42.83 -27.51
C GLU A 385 76.55 43.43 -27.12
N ASP A 386 77.13 43.03 -25.98
CA ASP A 386 78.48 43.44 -25.56
C ASP A 386 79.59 43.01 -26.55
N GLN A 387 79.44 41.88 -27.25
CA GLN A 387 80.38 41.45 -28.28
C GLN A 387 80.19 42.20 -29.60
N GLU A 388 78.96 42.46 -30.02
CA GLU A 388 78.63 43.28 -31.19
C GLU A 388 79.13 44.72 -30.99
N ASP A 389 78.94 45.31 -29.81
CA ASP A 389 79.47 46.63 -29.46
C ASP A 389 81.00 46.64 -29.51
N ARG A 390 81.67 45.60 -29.01
CA ARG A 390 83.14 45.47 -29.13
C ARG A 390 83.60 45.33 -30.58
N TYR A 391 82.89 44.55 -31.39
CA TYR A 391 83.22 44.36 -32.81
C TYR A 391 83.00 45.64 -33.62
N ASN A 392 81.88 46.32 -33.41
CA ASN A 392 81.56 47.60 -34.03
C ASN A 392 82.60 48.67 -33.68
N ASN A 393 83.01 48.76 -32.40
CA ASN A 393 84.06 49.67 -31.96
C ASN A 393 85.46 49.32 -32.52
N LEU A 394 85.80 48.03 -32.66
CA LEU A 394 87.06 47.62 -33.33
C LEU A 394 87.05 47.94 -34.83
N SER A 395 85.91 47.79 -35.50
CA SER A 395 85.77 48.13 -36.92
C SER A 395 85.92 49.63 -37.16
N ALA A 396 85.35 50.45 -36.27
CA ALA A 396 85.49 51.91 -36.30
C ALA A 396 86.95 52.35 -36.08
N SER A 397 87.71 51.65 -35.22
CA SER A 397 89.13 51.93 -34.99
C SER A 397 90.07 51.47 -36.11
N LYS A 398 89.59 50.66 -37.07
CA LYS A 398 90.37 50.19 -38.24
C LYS A 398 90.15 51.03 -39.51
N VAL A 399 89.19 51.96 -39.47
CA VAL A 399 88.81 52.86 -40.58
C VAL A 399 89.34 54.29 -40.37
N LEU A 400 90.00 54.54 -39.24
CA LEU A 400 90.90 55.68 -39.01
C LEU A 400 92.35 55.19 -39.12
#